data_AF-A0A975EHH8-F1
#
_entry.id   AF-A0A975EHH8-F1
#
_cell.length_a   1.000
_cell.length_b   1.000
_cell.length_c   1.000
_cell.angle_alpha   90.00
_cell.angle_beta   90.00
_cell.angle_gamma   90.00
#
_symmetry.space_group_name_H-M   'P 1'
#
loop_
_entity.id
_entity.type
_entity.pdbx_description
1 polymer ?
#
loop_
_entity_poly.entity_id
_entity_poly.type
_entity_poly.pdbx_seq_one_letter_code
_entity_poly.pdbx_strand_id
1 'polypeptide(L)'
;MASAKPRHLRPTVTRLHKRTAAFARGFFTYLEGEGVRSAVLHGGENGFEEELSDVDFAVSDIDFLRLPALIQAYCAGRGWRLCQILRHETTASFFVCSAIDDPACAVALDACSDYQRNGTLFMEAEELLAGRERLGWGGYRLATATELRYRFAKAAAKGKDTIACAAEFARYPEECRAQCEMWLRDEWGHALTSWDPAGVNAALTAFHSQCNARPSIFSKAGIKRIFARILEPTGLVVIAGTDQYGMTATRLEEVFGHLYFRRCIRAPRWRILLFKDLVCTSMIILPEIGKMGTHLIPARCLHRVDPIQESSVQEQALAAFLHDRLTLS
;
A
#
# COMPACT_ATOMS: atom_id res chain seq x y z
N MET A 1 -15.40 34.65 -32.87
CA MET A 1 -14.18 34.03 -32.29
C MET A 1 -14.61 33.23 -31.07
N ALA A 2 -14.87 31.93 -31.24
CA ALA A 2 -15.11 31.02 -30.12
C ALA A 2 -13.78 30.34 -29.79
N SER A 3 -13.20 30.71 -28.65
CA SER A 3 -11.99 30.10 -28.11
C SER A 3 -12.30 28.66 -27.72
N ALA A 4 -11.78 27.70 -28.49
CA ALA A 4 -11.86 26.29 -28.15
C ALA A 4 -11.11 26.05 -26.82
N LYS A 5 -11.84 25.71 -25.76
CA LYS A 5 -11.24 25.20 -24.53
C LYS A 5 -10.37 23.99 -24.86
N PRO A 6 -9.13 23.89 -24.35
CA PRO A 6 -8.30 22.72 -24.57
C PRO A 6 -8.99 21.51 -23.94
N ARG A 7 -9.33 20.50 -24.76
CA ARG A 7 -9.66 19.18 -24.24
C ARG A 7 -8.41 18.64 -23.57
N HIS A 8 -8.46 18.48 -22.25
CA HIS A 8 -7.43 17.74 -21.51
C HIS A 8 -7.42 16.29 -22.01
N LEU A 9 -6.56 16.00 -22.99
CA LEU A 9 -6.23 14.64 -23.38
C LEU A 9 -5.61 13.96 -22.16
N ARG A 10 -6.19 12.83 -21.71
CA ARG A 10 -5.60 12.04 -20.63
C ARG A 10 -4.15 11.69 -21.01
N PRO A 11 -3.21 11.73 -20.05
CA PRO A 11 -1.85 11.28 -20.30
C PRO A 11 -1.88 9.86 -20.86
N THR A 12 -1.01 9.56 -21.83
CA THR A 12 -0.81 8.17 -22.25
C THR A 12 -0.30 7.34 -21.06
N VAL A 13 -0.64 6.05 -20.99
CA VAL A 13 -0.21 5.12 -19.92
C VAL A 13 1.31 5.22 -19.66
N THR A 14 2.10 5.34 -20.73
CA THR A 14 3.56 5.53 -20.66
C THR A 14 3.99 6.81 -19.91
N ARG A 15 3.22 7.91 -20.01
CA ARG A 15 3.52 9.15 -19.28
C ARG A 15 3.22 9.02 -17.78
N LEU A 16 2.16 8.29 -17.43
CA LEU A 16 1.81 8.01 -16.03
C LEU A 16 2.92 7.19 -15.36
N HIS A 17 3.38 6.11 -16.00
CA HIS A 17 4.44 5.25 -15.46
C HIS A 17 5.73 6.02 -15.21
N LYS A 18 6.17 6.85 -16.16
CA LYS A 18 7.37 7.68 -15.97
C LYS A 18 7.26 8.64 -14.79
N ARG A 19 6.06 9.18 -14.55
CA ARG A 19 5.81 10.14 -13.48
C ARG A 19 5.76 9.47 -12.11
N THR A 20 5.10 8.30 -12.00
CA THR A 20 5.08 7.51 -10.76
C THR A 20 6.46 6.95 -10.42
N ALA A 21 7.21 6.47 -11.41
CA ALA A 21 8.59 6.03 -11.25
C ALA A 21 9.49 7.16 -10.77
N ALA A 22 9.41 8.34 -11.40
CA ALA A 22 10.17 9.52 -10.98
C ALA A 22 9.84 9.95 -9.54
N PHE A 23 8.56 9.88 -9.14
CA PHE A 23 8.16 10.13 -7.75
C PHE A 23 8.83 9.15 -6.79
N ALA A 24 8.75 7.85 -7.05
CA ALA A 24 9.31 6.81 -6.19
C ALA A 24 10.84 6.97 -6.05
N ARG A 25 11.56 7.15 -7.16
CA ARG A 25 13.02 7.37 -7.14
C ARG A 25 13.42 8.63 -6.37
N GLY A 26 12.71 9.72 -6.61
CA GLY A 26 12.94 10.97 -5.88
C GLY A 26 12.65 10.84 -4.39
N PHE A 27 11.66 10.02 -4.01
CA PHE A 27 11.30 9.79 -2.61
C PHE A 27 12.42 9.07 -1.85
N PHE A 28 12.98 7.99 -2.41
CA PHE A 28 14.11 7.30 -1.75
C PHE A 28 15.37 8.17 -1.71
N THR A 29 15.60 8.99 -2.74
CA THR A 29 16.70 9.97 -2.71
C THR A 29 16.50 11.01 -1.60
N TYR A 30 15.26 11.48 -1.42
CA TYR A 30 14.88 12.38 -0.34
C TYR A 30 15.06 11.75 1.04
N LEU A 31 14.63 10.49 1.24
CA LEU A 31 14.83 9.78 2.52
C LEU A 31 16.30 9.71 2.90
N GLU A 32 17.19 9.34 1.97
CA GLU A 32 18.63 9.30 2.27
C GLU A 32 19.19 10.70 2.58
N GLY A 33 18.67 11.75 1.94
CA GLY A 33 19.02 13.15 2.26
C GLY A 33 18.56 13.59 3.66
N GLU A 34 17.45 13.05 4.15
CA GLU A 34 16.91 13.25 5.51
C GLU A 34 17.55 12.34 6.57
N GLY A 35 18.60 11.60 6.20
CA GLY A 35 19.27 10.65 7.08
C GLY A 35 18.45 9.41 7.42
N VAL A 36 17.36 9.15 6.67
CA VAL A 36 16.50 7.99 6.88
C VAL A 36 17.08 6.79 6.16
N ARG A 37 17.45 5.78 6.94
CA ARG A 37 17.95 4.51 6.43
C ARG A 37 16.78 3.72 5.84
N SER A 38 16.73 3.60 4.49
CA SER A 38 15.66 2.87 3.79
C SER A 38 16.19 1.77 2.88
N ALA A 39 15.37 0.76 2.58
CA ALA A 39 15.66 -0.26 1.57
C ALA A 39 14.38 -0.74 0.88
N VAL A 40 14.35 -0.73 -0.46
CA VAL A 40 13.30 -1.37 -1.25
C VAL A 40 13.36 -2.88 -1.05
N LEU A 41 12.22 -3.49 -0.71
CA LEU A 41 12.16 -4.92 -0.37
C LEU A 41 12.22 -5.81 -1.61
N HIS A 42 11.76 -5.34 -2.76
CA HIS A 42 11.83 -6.03 -4.05
C HIS A 42 11.38 -5.14 -5.22
N GLY A 43 11.79 -5.45 -6.46
CA GLY A 43 11.19 -4.91 -7.69
C GLY A 43 11.63 -3.48 -8.03
N GLY A 44 12.62 -2.97 -7.31
CA GLY A 44 13.18 -1.63 -7.51
C GLY A 44 14.42 -1.60 -8.42
N GLU A 45 14.93 -2.74 -8.88
CA GLU A 45 16.25 -2.85 -9.52
C GLU A 45 16.33 -1.98 -10.79
N ASN A 46 15.25 -1.99 -11.57
CA ASN A 46 15.14 -1.24 -12.83
C ASN A 46 14.54 0.17 -12.64
N GLY A 47 14.54 0.71 -11.42
CA GLY A 47 14.10 2.08 -11.16
C GLY A 47 12.60 2.31 -11.36
N PHE A 48 11.79 1.26 -11.23
CA PHE A 48 10.33 1.31 -11.35
C PHE A 48 9.81 1.72 -12.74
N GLU A 49 10.55 1.42 -13.81
CA GLU A 49 10.15 1.77 -15.19
C GLU A 49 8.93 0.97 -15.72
N GLU A 50 8.55 -0.10 -15.02
CA GLU A 50 7.33 -0.88 -15.28
C GLU A 50 6.09 -0.27 -14.60
N GLU A 51 4.91 -0.87 -14.82
CA GLU A 51 3.70 -0.44 -14.13
C GLU A 51 3.85 -0.63 -12.62
N LEU A 52 3.79 0.47 -11.87
CA LEU A 52 4.00 0.50 -10.44
C LEU A 52 2.69 0.23 -9.70
N SER A 53 2.55 -0.95 -9.08
CA SER A 53 1.44 -1.25 -8.18
C SER A 53 1.65 -0.59 -6.82
N ASP A 54 2.67 -1.03 -6.10
CA ASP A 54 3.03 -0.64 -4.74
C ASP A 54 4.54 -0.79 -4.59
N VAL A 55 5.14 0.08 -3.78
CA VAL A 55 6.56 0.02 -3.46
C VAL A 55 6.71 -0.49 -2.04
N ASP A 56 7.03 -1.77 -1.89
CA ASP A 56 7.42 -2.36 -0.62
C ASP A 56 8.81 -1.85 -0.20
N PHE A 57 8.93 -1.25 0.98
CA PHE A 57 10.22 -0.81 1.54
C PHE A 57 10.29 -0.92 3.06
N ALA A 58 11.50 -1.09 3.59
CA ALA A 58 11.78 -1.03 5.02
C ALA A 58 12.47 0.29 5.41
N VAL A 59 12.22 0.72 6.65
CA VAL A 59 12.94 1.80 7.36
C VAL A 59 13.19 1.40 8.82
N SER A 60 13.96 2.18 9.57
CA SER A 60 14.14 1.92 11.01
C SER A 60 12.83 2.13 11.77
N ASP A 61 12.67 1.53 12.96
CA ASP A 61 11.51 1.75 13.82
C ASP A 61 11.26 3.24 14.12
N ILE A 62 12.33 3.98 14.39
CA ILE A 62 12.29 5.41 14.70
C ILE A 62 11.82 6.19 13.46
N ASP A 63 12.33 5.85 12.29
CA ASP A 63 11.98 6.53 11.04
C ASP A 63 10.58 6.16 10.55
N PHE A 64 10.10 4.96 10.85
CA PHE A 64 8.73 4.54 10.53
C PHE A 64 7.69 5.47 11.17
N LEU A 65 7.94 5.93 12.39
CA LEU A 65 7.07 6.91 13.07
C LEU A 65 7.12 8.30 12.42
N ARG A 66 8.21 8.63 11.73
CA ARG A 66 8.42 9.91 11.03
C ARG A 66 7.84 9.90 9.61
N LEU A 67 7.56 8.73 9.03
CA LEU A 67 7.14 8.60 7.63
C LEU A 67 5.94 9.47 7.22
N PRO A 68 4.85 9.60 8.00
CA PRO A 68 3.74 10.47 7.62
C PRO A 68 4.19 11.92 7.33
N ALA A 69 5.00 12.49 8.23
CA ALA A 69 5.52 13.85 8.11
C ALA A 69 6.54 13.97 6.97
N LEU A 70 7.44 12.99 6.84
CA LEU A 70 8.44 12.95 5.77
C LEU A 70 7.79 12.86 4.38
N ILE A 71 6.77 12.01 4.22
CA ILE A 71 6.04 11.86 2.95
C ILE A 71 5.25 13.13 2.65
N GLN A 72 4.61 13.75 3.65
CA GLN A 72 3.91 15.02 3.46
C GLN A 72 4.88 16.14 3.03
N ALA A 73 6.05 16.24 3.67
CA ALA A 73 7.10 17.19 3.32
C ALA A 73 7.69 16.93 1.92
N TYR A 74 7.84 15.66 1.53
CA TYR A 74 8.26 15.31 0.18
C TYR A 74 7.20 15.72 -0.86
N CYS A 75 5.92 15.47 -0.60
CA CYS A 75 4.83 15.87 -1.49
C CYS A 75 4.70 17.40 -1.62
N ALA A 76 4.93 18.13 -0.53
CA ALA A 76 4.81 19.59 -0.48
C ALA A 76 5.69 20.26 -1.55
N GLY A 77 5.07 21.11 -2.37
CA GLY A 77 5.75 21.84 -3.44
C GLY A 77 6.18 21.01 -4.66
N ARG A 78 5.93 19.68 -4.69
CA ARG A 78 6.31 18.79 -5.81
C ARG A 78 5.14 18.39 -6.71
N GLY A 79 3.97 18.97 -6.51
CA GLY A 79 2.77 18.64 -7.28
C GLY A 79 2.13 17.31 -6.88
N TRP A 80 2.36 16.84 -5.65
CA TRP A 80 1.80 15.63 -5.07
C TRP A 80 1.13 15.92 -3.73
N ARG A 81 0.27 15.02 -3.28
CA ARG A 81 -0.37 15.03 -1.96
C ARG A 81 -0.43 13.63 -1.39
N LEU A 82 -0.36 13.52 -0.07
CA LEU A 82 -0.64 12.28 0.66
C LEU A 82 -2.15 12.19 0.91
N CYS A 83 -2.83 11.15 0.41
CA CYS A 83 -4.29 11.00 0.47
C CYS A 83 -4.76 9.90 1.43
N GLN A 84 -3.96 8.86 1.66
CA GLN A 84 -4.33 7.77 2.58
C GLN A 84 -3.12 7.32 3.37
N ILE A 85 -3.36 6.98 4.63
CA ILE A 85 -2.46 6.20 5.47
C ILE A 85 -3.25 5.00 5.99
N LEU A 86 -2.86 3.80 5.59
CA LEU A 86 -3.54 2.56 5.93
C LEU A 86 -2.60 1.68 6.72
N ARG A 87 -2.73 1.71 8.05
CA ARG A 87 -1.96 0.82 8.92
C ARG A 87 -2.49 -0.60 8.81
N HIS A 88 -1.71 -1.51 8.24
CA HIS A 88 -2.11 -2.91 8.07
C HIS A 88 -1.47 -3.84 9.10
N GLU A 89 -0.29 -3.51 9.64
CA GLU A 89 0.31 -4.18 10.81
C GLU A 89 0.81 -3.18 11.87
N THR A 90 1.29 -3.70 13.01
CA THR A 90 1.88 -2.88 14.09
C THR A 90 3.11 -2.12 13.64
N THR A 91 3.83 -2.59 12.64
CA THR A 91 5.05 -1.96 12.11
C THR A 91 4.95 -1.70 10.62
N ALA A 92 3.74 -1.75 10.02
CA ALA A 92 3.57 -1.57 8.60
C ALA A 92 2.34 -0.71 8.24
N SER A 93 2.55 0.21 7.29
CA SER A 93 1.58 1.19 6.82
C SER A 93 1.72 1.40 5.33
N PHE A 94 0.57 1.45 4.66
CA PHE A 94 0.47 1.80 3.25
C PHE A 94 0.14 3.28 3.10
N PHE A 95 0.92 4.01 2.32
CA PHE A 95 0.75 5.44 2.08
C PHE A 95 0.39 5.68 0.62
N VAL A 96 -0.74 6.32 0.37
CA VAL A 96 -1.19 6.61 -1.01
C VAL A 96 -0.95 8.06 -1.30
N CYS A 97 -0.04 8.33 -2.24
CA CYS A 97 0.24 9.66 -2.74
C CYS A 97 -0.33 9.81 -4.14
N SER A 98 -0.87 10.97 -4.48
CA SER A 98 -1.33 11.24 -5.84
C SER A 98 -0.97 12.62 -6.34
N ALA A 99 -0.88 12.73 -7.66
CA ALA A 99 -0.62 14.00 -8.30
C ALA A 99 -1.78 14.98 -8.05
N ILE A 100 -1.43 16.25 -7.85
CA ILE A 100 -2.40 17.31 -7.61
C ILE A 100 -3.25 17.57 -8.87
N ASP A 101 -2.67 17.44 -10.05
CA ASP A 101 -3.34 17.66 -11.34
C ASP A 101 -4.06 16.43 -11.91
N ASP A 102 -3.71 15.22 -11.44
CA ASP A 102 -4.33 13.96 -11.90
C ASP A 102 -4.37 12.91 -10.78
N PRO A 103 -5.53 12.70 -10.12
CA PRO A 103 -5.66 11.73 -9.03
C PRO A 103 -5.48 10.27 -9.46
N ALA A 104 -5.58 9.97 -10.76
CA ALA A 104 -5.29 8.64 -11.30
C ALA A 104 -3.78 8.37 -11.37
N CYS A 105 -2.95 9.43 -11.38
CA CYS A 105 -1.51 9.31 -11.21
C CYS A 105 -1.20 9.20 -9.71
N ALA A 106 -1.19 7.97 -9.20
CA ALA A 106 -0.97 7.68 -7.80
C ALA A 106 0.18 6.68 -7.59
N VAL A 107 0.82 6.78 -6.43
CA VAL A 107 1.87 5.89 -5.95
C VAL A 107 1.47 5.39 -4.57
N ALA A 108 1.55 4.08 -4.40
CA ALA A 108 1.44 3.43 -3.11
C ALA A 108 2.84 3.11 -2.56
N LEU A 109 3.13 3.58 -1.36
CA LEU A 109 4.34 3.26 -0.62
C LEU A 109 3.93 2.31 0.52
N ASP A 110 4.32 1.03 0.44
CA ASP A 110 4.08 0.04 1.48
C ASP A 110 5.31 -0.05 2.38
N ALA A 111 5.28 0.70 3.48
CA ALA A 111 6.41 0.80 4.40
C ALA A 111 6.23 -0.19 5.54
N CYS A 112 7.32 -0.82 5.96
CA CYS A 112 7.42 -1.42 7.28
C CYS A 112 8.70 -1.01 8.02
N SER A 113 8.72 -1.14 9.33
CA SER A 113 9.99 -1.25 10.05
C SER A 113 10.40 -2.72 10.13
N ASP A 114 9.61 -3.51 10.83
CA ASP A 114 9.75 -4.97 10.83
C ASP A 114 8.84 -5.62 9.79
N TYR A 115 9.34 -6.65 9.12
CA TYR A 115 8.49 -7.50 8.30
C TYR A 115 7.71 -8.46 9.20
N GLN A 116 6.41 -8.17 9.35
CA GLN A 116 5.50 -8.96 10.17
C GLN A 116 4.28 -9.37 9.34
N ARG A 117 3.66 -10.50 9.70
CA ARG A 117 2.37 -10.87 9.16
C ARG A 117 1.50 -11.56 10.19
N ASN A 118 0.26 -11.10 10.30
CA ASN A 118 -0.68 -11.50 11.33
C ASN A 118 -0.11 -11.31 12.74
N GLY A 119 0.88 -10.44 12.95
CA GLY A 119 1.57 -10.27 14.24
C GLY A 119 2.71 -11.26 14.52
N THR A 120 3.01 -12.18 13.58
CA THR A 120 4.25 -12.95 13.61
C THR A 120 5.37 -12.11 13.01
N LEU A 121 6.45 -11.91 13.77
CA LEU A 121 7.67 -11.24 13.32
C LEU A 121 8.50 -12.20 12.47
N PHE A 122 8.84 -11.80 11.25
CA PHE A 122 9.68 -12.59 10.35
C PHE A 122 11.10 -12.09 10.26
N MET A 123 11.26 -10.76 10.17
CA MET A 123 12.55 -10.10 10.04
C MET A 123 12.46 -8.74 10.71
N GLU A 124 13.45 -8.42 11.53
CA GLU A 124 13.55 -7.12 12.21
C GLU A 124 14.06 -6.04 11.24
N ALA A 125 13.73 -4.78 11.54
CA ALA A 125 14.20 -3.63 10.78
C ALA A 125 15.73 -3.61 10.61
N GLU A 126 16.47 -3.97 11.64
CA GLU A 126 17.94 -4.00 11.59
C GLU A 126 18.46 -5.06 10.62
N GLU A 127 17.86 -6.26 10.59
CA GLU A 127 18.20 -7.31 9.62
C GLU A 127 17.88 -6.86 8.18
N LEU A 128 16.70 -6.27 7.97
CA LEU A 128 16.28 -5.79 6.66
C LEU A 128 17.23 -4.69 6.12
N LEU A 129 17.69 -3.81 7.00
CA LEU A 129 18.55 -2.67 6.60
C LEU A 129 20.05 -2.98 6.65
N ALA A 130 20.44 -4.15 7.16
CA ALA A 130 21.83 -4.60 7.22
C ALA A 130 22.38 -4.87 5.82
N GLY A 131 23.55 -4.31 5.53
CA GLY A 131 24.24 -4.56 4.25
C GLY A 131 23.48 -4.12 3.00
N ARG A 132 22.46 -3.25 3.13
CA ARG A 132 21.66 -2.77 2.00
C ARG A 132 22.52 -2.30 0.83
N GLU A 133 22.08 -2.61 -0.38
CA GLU A 133 22.86 -2.38 -1.60
C GLU A 133 22.37 -1.15 -2.33
N ARG A 134 23.30 -0.28 -2.76
CA ARG A 134 22.94 0.96 -3.47
C ARG A 134 22.45 0.65 -4.88
N LEU A 135 21.34 1.27 -5.28
CA LEU A 135 20.79 1.12 -6.62
C LEU A 135 21.32 2.20 -7.57
N GLY A 136 21.43 1.86 -8.86
CA GLY A 136 22.02 2.74 -9.88
C GLY A 136 21.25 4.05 -10.11
N TRP A 137 19.95 4.06 -9.80
CA TRP A 137 19.08 5.23 -9.94
C TRP A 137 18.96 6.08 -8.67
N GLY A 138 19.58 5.67 -7.57
CA GLY A 138 19.42 6.27 -6.23
C GLY A 138 18.77 5.31 -5.24
N GLY A 139 18.81 5.64 -3.94
CA GLY A 139 18.28 4.75 -2.90
C GLY A 139 19.03 3.43 -2.75
N TYR A 140 18.39 2.49 -2.05
CA TYR A 140 18.95 1.19 -1.71
C TYR A 140 17.91 0.08 -1.82
N ARG A 141 18.36 -1.15 -2.06
CA ARG A 141 17.59 -2.39 -1.90
C ARG A 141 18.15 -3.23 -0.76
N LEU A 142 17.42 -4.27 -0.37
CA LEU A 142 17.94 -5.29 0.55
C LEU A 142 19.26 -5.89 0.03
N ALA A 143 20.10 -6.36 0.94
CA ALA A 143 21.17 -7.27 0.57
C ALA A 143 20.59 -8.52 -0.11
N THR A 144 21.26 -9.05 -1.13
CA THR A 144 20.71 -10.13 -1.97
C THR A 144 20.27 -11.38 -1.17
N ALA A 145 20.99 -11.76 -0.11
CA ALA A 145 20.60 -12.86 0.78
C ALA A 145 19.36 -12.53 1.62
N THR A 146 19.29 -11.31 2.15
CA THR A 146 18.14 -10.79 2.91
C THR A 146 16.89 -10.68 2.02
N GLU A 147 17.06 -10.26 0.76
CA GLU A 147 15.97 -10.24 -0.23
C GLU A 147 15.39 -11.64 -0.41
N LEU A 148 16.22 -12.68 -0.59
CA LEU A 148 15.74 -14.06 -0.74
C LEU A 148 14.91 -14.52 0.46
N ARG A 149 15.37 -14.25 1.70
CA ARG A 149 14.62 -14.58 2.92
C ARG A 149 13.27 -13.88 2.96
N TYR A 150 13.26 -12.57 2.69
CA TYR A 150 12.03 -11.78 2.59
C TYR A 150 11.07 -12.34 1.54
N ARG A 151 11.57 -12.66 0.35
CA ARG A 151 10.79 -13.23 -0.75
C ARG A 151 10.22 -14.60 -0.39
N PHE A 152 11.00 -15.44 0.28
CA PHE A 152 10.56 -16.74 0.77
C PHE A 152 9.44 -16.60 1.82
N ALA A 153 9.64 -15.75 2.83
CA ALA A 153 8.63 -15.47 3.85
C ALA A 153 7.34 -14.88 3.25
N LYS A 154 7.46 -13.94 2.31
CA LYS A 154 6.32 -13.34 1.60
C LYS A 154 5.59 -14.35 0.72
N ALA A 155 6.32 -15.27 0.07
CA ALA A 155 5.74 -16.37 -0.70
C ALA A 155 4.97 -17.34 0.20
N ALA A 156 5.58 -17.77 1.31
CA ALA A 156 4.95 -18.64 2.29
C ALA A 156 3.70 -17.98 2.87
N ALA A 157 3.76 -16.71 3.27
CA ALA A 157 2.60 -16.06 3.85
C ALA A 157 1.47 -15.76 2.84
N LYS A 158 1.77 -15.63 1.54
CA LYS A 158 0.76 -15.41 0.48
C LYS A 158 0.26 -16.71 -0.17
N GLY A 159 0.84 -17.88 0.17
CA GLY A 159 0.51 -19.14 -0.51
C GLY A 159 0.76 -19.06 -2.01
N LYS A 160 1.89 -18.48 -2.42
CA LYS A 160 2.24 -18.30 -3.83
C LYS A 160 2.45 -19.64 -4.55
N ASP A 161 2.29 -19.61 -5.87
CA ASP A 161 2.59 -20.74 -6.75
C ASP A 161 4.05 -21.19 -6.59
N THR A 162 4.25 -22.47 -6.32
CA THR A 162 5.54 -23.03 -5.90
C THR A 162 6.48 -23.26 -7.07
N ILE A 163 5.96 -23.50 -8.27
CA ILE A 163 6.75 -23.62 -9.50
C ILE A 163 7.37 -22.26 -9.83
N ALA A 164 6.56 -21.19 -9.83
CA ALA A 164 7.05 -19.84 -10.04
C ALA A 164 8.06 -19.42 -8.97
N CYS A 165 7.80 -19.74 -7.69
CA CYS A 165 8.74 -19.44 -6.60
C CYS A 165 10.07 -20.18 -6.77
N ALA A 166 10.06 -21.48 -7.08
CA ALA A 166 11.29 -22.24 -7.31
C ALA A 166 12.11 -21.66 -8.49
N ALA A 167 11.45 -21.30 -9.59
CA ALA A 167 12.10 -20.67 -10.74
C ALA A 167 12.67 -19.27 -10.42
N GLU A 168 11.99 -18.49 -9.57
CA GLU A 168 12.49 -17.21 -9.06
C GLU A 168 13.72 -17.43 -8.16
N PHE A 169 13.61 -18.30 -7.15
CA PHE A 169 14.65 -18.52 -6.16
C PHE A 169 15.91 -19.16 -6.73
N ALA A 170 15.77 -19.97 -7.79
CA ALA A 170 16.90 -20.56 -8.51
C ALA A 170 17.83 -19.50 -9.16
N ARG A 171 17.37 -18.25 -9.34
CA ARG A 171 18.19 -17.16 -9.88
C ARG A 171 19.14 -16.55 -8.85
N TYR A 172 18.93 -16.82 -7.56
CA TYR A 172 19.78 -16.32 -6.50
C TYR A 172 21.09 -17.14 -6.42
N PRO A 173 22.22 -16.49 -6.08
CA PRO A 173 23.49 -17.19 -5.89
C PRO A 173 23.38 -18.36 -4.90
N GLU A 174 24.16 -19.41 -5.12
CA GLU A 174 24.17 -20.60 -4.26
C GLU A 174 24.44 -20.26 -2.79
N GLU A 175 25.35 -19.31 -2.53
CA GLU A 175 25.63 -18.85 -1.17
C GLU A 175 24.40 -18.19 -0.50
N CYS A 176 23.65 -17.37 -1.23
CA CYS A 176 22.42 -16.76 -0.72
C CYS A 176 21.36 -17.82 -0.41
N ARG A 177 21.26 -18.85 -1.26
CA ARG A 177 20.38 -19.99 -1.05
C ARG A 177 20.78 -20.78 0.19
N ALA A 178 22.06 -21.10 0.38
CA ALA A 178 22.56 -21.75 1.59
C ALA A 178 22.25 -20.93 2.86
N GLN A 179 22.43 -19.61 2.82
CA GLN A 179 22.07 -18.73 3.94
C GLN A 179 20.56 -18.70 4.24
N CYS A 180 19.71 -18.84 3.21
CA CYS A 180 18.26 -18.95 3.39
C CYS A 180 17.86 -20.31 3.99
N GLU A 181 18.50 -21.39 3.57
CA GLU A 181 18.31 -22.73 4.17
C GLU A 181 18.69 -22.74 5.65
N MET A 182 19.85 -22.15 5.99
CA MET A 182 20.30 -22.01 7.37
C MET A 182 19.28 -21.21 8.19
N TRP A 183 18.83 -20.07 7.68
CA TRP A 183 17.81 -19.26 8.34
C TRP A 183 16.49 -20.03 8.56
N LEU A 184 16.00 -20.76 7.56
CA LEU A 184 14.79 -21.59 7.71
C LEU A 184 14.96 -22.69 8.77
N ARG A 185 16.12 -23.33 8.82
CA ARG A 185 16.39 -24.41 9.76
C ARG A 185 16.58 -23.87 11.18
N ASP A 186 17.41 -22.86 11.33
CA ASP A 186 17.92 -22.40 12.63
C ASP A 186 16.89 -21.51 13.34
N GLU A 187 16.18 -20.64 12.60
CA GLU A 187 15.16 -19.73 13.16
C GLU A 187 13.76 -20.35 13.17
N TRP A 188 13.43 -21.20 12.18
CA TRP A 188 12.06 -21.70 11.99
C TRP A 188 11.90 -23.21 12.10
N GLY A 189 13.00 -23.96 12.26
CA GLY A 189 12.96 -25.41 12.38
C GLY A 189 12.53 -26.14 11.10
N HIS A 190 12.57 -25.50 9.94
CA HIS A 190 12.16 -26.10 8.66
C HIS A 190 13.36 -26.51 7.82
N ALA A 191 13.35 -27.75 7.34
CA ALA A 191 14.34 -28.21 6.37
C ALA A 191 13.88 -27.90 4.95
N LEU A 192 14.72 -27.21 4.18
CA LEU A 192 14.59 -27.10 2.72
C LEU A 192 15.53 -28.11 2.07
N THR A 193 14.97 -29.23 1.61
CA THR A 193 15.76 -30.37 1.11
C THR A 193 16.31 -30.15 -0.30
N SER A 194 15.62 -29.35 -1.11
CA SER A 194 16.03 -29.00 -2.47
C SER A 194 15.35 -27.70 -2.93
N TRP A 195 15.96 -27.02 -3.91
CA TRP A 195 15.41 -25.80 -4.53
C TRP A 195 14.53 -26.09 -5.76
N ASP A 196 14.23 -27.35 -6.03
CA ASP A 196 13.23 -27.72 -7.03
C ASP A 196 11.81 -27.41 -6.52
N PRO A 197 10.78 -27.44 -7.38
CA PRO A 197 9.41 -27.15 -6.97
C PRO A 197 8.90 -28.03 -5.81
N ALA A 198 9.34 -29.28 -5.69
CA ALA A 198 8.89 -30.19 -4.63
C ALA A 198 9.48 -29.81 -3.26
N GLY A 199 10.79 -29.55 -3.20
CA GLY A 199 11.46 -29.11 -1.99
C GLY A 199 10.98 -27.74 -1.52
N VAL A 200 10.85 -26.78 -2.46
CA VAL A 200 10.29 -25.44 -2.17
C VAL A 200 8.85 -25.54 -1.70
N ASN A 201 8.01 -26.38 -2.32
CA ASN A 201 6.63 -26.58 -1.89
C ASN A 201 6.54 -27.14 -0.46
N ALA A 202 7.36 -28.14 -0.12
CA ALA A 202 7.38 -28.72 1.22
C ALA A 202 7.74 -27.67 2.28
N ALA A 203 8.82 -26.91 2.05
CA ALA A 203 9.27 -25.88 2.97
C ALA A 203 8.27 -24.70 3.07
N LEU A 204 7.74 -24.20 1.95
CA LEU A 204 6.72 -23.14 1.95
C LEU A 204 5.44 -23.58 2.67
N THR A 205 5.00 -24.83 2.49
CA THR A 205 3.80 -25.35 3.15
C THR A 205 4.01 -25.46 4.66
N ALA A 206 5.15 -26.02 5.09
CA ALA A 206 5.52 -26.09 6.50
C ALA A 206 5.56 -24.71 7.13
N PHE A 207 6.20 -23.75 6.45
CA PHE A 207 6.32 -22.38 6.92
C PHE A 207 4.98 -21.62 6.93
N HIS A 208 4.14 -21.78 5.89
CA HIS A 208 2.81 -21.16 5.78
C HIS A 208 1.91 -21.49 6.99
N SER A 209 2.02 -22.71 7.54
CA SER A 209 1.25 -23.11 8.73
C SER A 209 1.56 -22.24 9.96
N GLN A 210 2.83 -21.87 10.14
CA GLN A 210 3.28 -20.97 11.21
C GLN A 210 2.94 -19.51 10.89
N CYS A 211 3.04 -19.10 9.62
CA CYS A 211 2.66 -17.75 9.19
C CYS A 211 1.18 -17.40 9.44
N ASN A 212 0.31 -18.42 9.47
CA ASN A 212 -1.12 -18.25 9.66
C ASN A 212 -1.62 -18.67 11.05
N ALA A 213 -0.71 -19.11 11.93
CA ALA A 213 -1.02 -19.25 13.35
C ALA A 213 -1.33 -17.86 13.89
N ARG A 214 -2.62 -17.51 13.92
CA ARG A 214 -3.05 -16.19 14.40
C ARG A 214 -2.61 -16.06 15.86
N PRO A 215 -1.80 -15.06 16.23
CA PRO A 215 -1.69 -14.71 17.63
C PRO A 215 -3.10 -14.42 18.13
N SER A 216 -3.33 -14.78 19.39
CA SER A 216 -4.60 -14.55 20.06
C SER A 216 -5.08 -13.13 19.78
N ILE A 217 -6.31 -12.98 19.25
CA ILE A 217 -6.96 -11.68 18.98
C ILE A 217 -6.98 -10.81 20.27
N PHE A 218 -6.75 -11.44 21.42
CA PHE A 218 -6.61 -10.84 22.73
C PHE A 218 -5.24 -10.21 23.03
N SER A 219 -4.30 -10.15 22.08
CA SER A 219 -3.07 -9.38 22.29
C SER A 219 -3.41 -7.89 22.45
N LYS A 220 -2.81 -7.21 23.43
CA LYS A 220 -3.11 -5.79 23.73
C LYS A 220 -2.94 -4.89 22.50
N ALA A 221 -1.92 -5.15 21.67
CA ALA A 221 -1.66 -4.42 20.44
C ALA A 221 -2.72 -4.69 19.36
N GLY A 222 -3.16 -5.95 19.20
CA GLY A 222 -4.22 -6.33 18.27
C GLY A 222 -5.56 -5.68 18.61
N ILE A 223 -5.93 -5.71 19.90
CA ILE A 223 -7.14 -5.05 20.42
C ILE A 223 -7.08 -3.55 20.17
N LYS A 224 -5.98 -2.89 20.56
CA LYS A 224 -5.79 -1.44 20.36
C LYS A 224 -5.97 -1.05 18.90
N ARG A 225 -5.43 -1.85 17.96
CA ARG A 225 -5.59 -1.62 16.51
C ARG A 225 -7.05 -1.73 16.06
N ILE A 226 -7.80 -2.72 16.53
CA ILE A 226 -9.22 -2.88 16.18
C ILE A 226 -10.03 -1.68 16.68
N PHE A 227 -9.84 -1.28 17.94
CA PHE A 227 -10.51 -0.11 18.50
C PHE A 227 -10.12 1.18 17.75
N ALA A 228 -8.84 1.37 17.44
CA ALA A 228 -8.40 2.51 16.65
C ALA A 228 -9.08 2.57 15.28
N ARG A 229 -9.22 1.45 14.56
CA ARG A 229 -9.93 1.43 13.25
C ARG A 229 -11.43 1.72 13.36
N ILE A 230 -12.05 1.41 14.49
CA ILE A 230 -13.47 1.72 14.72
C ILE A 230 -13.64 3.22 15.02
N LEU A 231 -12.77 3.79 15.85
CA LEU A 231 -12.79 5.22 16.19
C LEU A 231 -12.33 6.10 15.01
N GLU A 232 -11.41 5.56 14.20
CA GLU A 232 -10.79 6.21 13.06
C GLU A 232 -10.90 5.37 11.79
N PRO A 233 -12.12 5.25 11.21
CA PRO A 233 -12.29 4.50 9.98
C PRO A 233 -11.50 5.13 8.84
N THR A 234 -10.76 4.30 8.12
CA THR A 234 -9.97 4.69 6.95
C THR A 234 -10.78 4.66 5.66
N GLY A 235 -11.93 3.97 5.65
CA GLY A 235 -12.86 3.94 4.53
C GLY A 235 -13.59 5.26 4.34
N LEU A 236 -14.34 5.32 3.24
CA LEU A 236 -15.05 6.52 2.83
C LEU A 236 -16.45 6.18 2.30
N VAL A 237 -17.43 7.01 2.63
CA VAL A 237 -18.73 7.04 1.98
C VAL A 237 -18.80 8.23 1.04
N VAL A 238 -19.09 7.97 -0.24
CA VAL A 238 -19.24 8.99 -1.27
C VAL A 238 -20.70 9.06 -1.70
N ILE A 239 -21.29 10.25 -1.65
CA ILE A 239 -22.66 10.51 -2.13
C ILE A 239 -22.57 11.08 -3.54
N ALA A 240 -22.96 10.29 -4.53
CA ALA A 240 -22.79 10.58 -5.95
C ALA A 240 -24.02 11.25 -6.62
N GLY A 241 -25.14 11.40 -5.90
CA GLY A 241 -26.39 11.91 -6.46
C GLY A 241 -27.14 10.84 -7.28
N THR A 242 -28.43 11.06 -7.51
CA THR A 242 -29.31 10.10 -8.21
C THR A 242 -29.14 10.13 -9.72
N ASP A 243 -29.04 11.32 -10.30
CA ASP A 243 -29.25 11.53 -11.74
C ASP A 243 -28.08 11.02 -12.59
N GLN A 244 -26.87 10.97 -12.03
CA GLN A 244 -25.65 10.48 -12.68
C GLN A 244 -24.93 9.41 -11.85
N TYR A 245 -25.66 8.73 -10.96
CA TYR A 245 -25.09 7.75 -10.03
C TYR A 245 -24.19 6.73 -10.72
N GLY A 246 -24.68 6.09 -11.79
CA GLY A 246 -23.98 5.01 -12.46
C GLY A 246 -22.65 5.44 -13.08
N MET A 247 -22.65 6.59 -13.78
CA MET A 247 -21.46 7.13 -14.42
C MET A 247 -20.44 7.63 -13.40
N THR A 248 -20.89 8.40 -12.42
CA THR A 248 -20.04 8.94 -11.34
C THR A 248 -19.41 7.79 -10.54
N ALA A 249 -20.20 6.78 -10.17
CA ALA A 249 -19.69 5.62 -9.43
C ALA A 249 -18.62 4.86 -10.22
N THR A 250 -18.84 4.60 -11.51
CA THR A 250 -17.83 3.97 -12.37
C THR A 250 -16.56 4.79 -12.44
N ARG A 251 -16.69 6.10 -12.63
CA ARG A 251 -15.54 6.97 -12.77
C ARG A 251 -14.69 7.03 -11.51
N LEU A 252 -15.33 7.15 -10.34
CA LEU A 252 -14.63 7.15 -9.06
C LEU A 252 -13.99 5.78 -8.77
N GLU A 253 -14.64 4.68 -9.13
CA GLU A 253 -14.07 3.35 -9.00
C GLU A 253 -12.82 3.16 -9.87
N GLU A 254 -12.83 3.64 -11.12
CA GLU A 254 -11.66 3.62 -12.02
C GLU A 254 -10.45 4.37 -11.43
N VAL A 255 -10.69 5.52 -10.78
CA VAL A 255 -9.62 6.39 -10.28
C VAL A 255 -9.13 5.96 -8.90
N PHE A 256 -10.05 5.62 -8.00
CA PHE A 256 -9.75 5.40 -6.58
C PHE A 256 -9.77 3.92 -6.16
N GLY A 257 -10.30 3.02 -6.98
CA GLY A 257 -10.55 1.64 -6.58
C GLY A 257 -9.33 0.74 -6.46
N HIS A 258 -8.21 1.09 -7.09
CA HIS A 258 -7.00 0.24 -7.07
C HIS A 258 -6.08 0.56 -5.89
N LEU A 259 -5.56 1.80 -5.81
CA LEU A 259 -4.55 2.17 -4.81
C LEU A 259 -5.11 2.82 -3.55
N TYR A 260 -6.22 3.56 -3.63
CA TYR A 260 -6.69 4.33 -2.48
C TYR A 260 -7.48 3.49 -1.48
N PHE A 261 -8.22 2.49 -1.98
CA PHE A 261 -9.11 1.68 -1.19
C PHE A 261 -8.94 0.21 -1.53
N ARG A 262 -9.19 -0.65 -0.54
CA ARG A 262 -9.11 -2.11 -0.74
C ARG A 262 -10.28 -2.63 -1.59
N ARG A 263 -11.42 -1.94 -1.52
CA ARG A 263 -12.67 -2.31 -2.19
C ARG A 263 -13.46 -1.06 -2.55
N CYS A 264 -14.14 -1.13 -3.68
CA CYS A 264 -15.24 -0.24 -4.02
C CYS A 264 -16.57 -0.98 -3.88
N ILE A 265 -17.53 -0.38 -3.20
CA ILE A 265 -18.84 -0.96 -2.95
C ILE A 265 -19.88 0.04 -3.43
N ARG A 266 -20.64 -0.35 -4.46
CA ARG A 266 -21.82 0.38 -4.89
C ARG A 266 -23.02 -0.13 -4.10
N ALA A 267 -23.70 0.76 -3.38
CA ALA A 267 -24.89 0.38 -2.62
C ALA A 267 -26.03 1.36 -2.87
N PRO A 268 -27.29 0.88 -2.96
CA PRO A 268 -28.44 1.74 -3.22
C PRO A 268 -28.78 2.65 -2.03
N ARG A 269 -28.39 2.25 -0.81
CA ARG A 269 -28.62 3.00 0.43
C ARG A 269 -27.67 2.58 1.54
N TRP A 270 -27.49 3.45 2.54
CA TRP A 270 -26.76 3.11 3.77
C TRP A 270 -27.46 1.99 4.55
N ARG A 271 -26.66 1.01 5.04
CA ARG A 271 -27.08 -0.07 5.94
C ARG A 271 -26.04 -0.20 7.03
N ILE A 272 -26.45 -0.48 8.27
CA ILE A 272 -25.52 -0.63 9.40
C ILE A 272 -24.44 -1.71 9.16
N LEU A 273 -24.77 -2.74 8.37
CA LEU A 273 -23.83 -3.79 7.97
C LEU A 273 -22.65 -3.27 7.14
N LEU A 274 -22.78 -2.11 6.48
CA LEU A 274 -21.71 -1.47 5.71
C LEU A 274 -20.70 -0.74 6.61
N PHE A 275 -21.00 -0.56 7.90
CA PHE A 275 -20.05 0.04 8.84
C PHE A 275 -18.76 -0.80 8.95
N LYS A 276 -18.86 -2.13 8.85
CA LYS A 276 -17.67 -3.00 8.81
C LYS A 276 -16.76 -2.68 7.61
N ASP A 277 -17.36 -2.34 6.47
CA ASP A 277 -16.64 -2.07 5.23
C ASP A 277 -15.98 -0.69 5.28
N LEU A 278 -16.63 0.27 5.96
CA LEU A 278 -16.05 1.57 6.28
C LEU A 278 -14.80 1.44 7.16
N VAL A 279 -14.82 0.54 8.14
CA VAL A 279 -13.67 0.22 9.01
C VAL A 279 -12.56 -0.54 8.26
N CYS A 280 -12.90 -1.25 7.16
CA CYS A 280 -11.97 -2.08 6.39
C CYS A 280 -11.36 -1.37 5.15
N THR A 281 -11.27 -0.04 5.16
CA THR A 281 -10.75 0.77 4.05
C THR A 281 -11.48 0.54 2.72
N SER A 282 -12.83 0.51 2.75
CA SER A 282 -13.63 0.46 1.53
C SER A 282 -14.12 1.85 1.15
N MET A 283 -14.24 2.12 -0.15
CA MET A 283 -15.03 3.24 -0.66
C MET A 283 -16.45 2.74 -0.94
N ILE A 284 -17.43 3.33 -0.27
CA ILE A 284 -18.85 3.00 -0.40
C ILE A 284 -19.52 4.14 -1.15
N ILE A 285 -20.01 3.88 -2.36
CA ILE A 285 -20.65 4.88 -3.20
C ILE A 285 -22.16 4.69 -3.11
N LEU A 286 -22.86 5.76 -2.74
CA LEU A 286 -24.31 5.81 -2.57
C LEU A 286 -24.91 6.91 -3.45
N PRO A 287 -26.14 6.75 -3.98
CA PRO A 287 -26.83 7.84 -4.66
C PRO A 287 -27.23 8.95 -3.67
N GLU A 288 -27.67 8.55 -2.48
CA GLU A 288 -28.12 9.45 -1.42
C GLU A 288 -27.84 8.87 -0.03
N ILE A 289 -27.94 9.71 0.99
CA ILE A 289 -27.80 9.31 2.40
C ILE A 289 -28.98 9.85 3.21
N GLY A 290 -29.71 8.95 3.85
CA GLY A 290 -30.79 9.31 4.77
C GLY A 290 -30.26 9.90 6.09
N LYS A 291 -31.14 10.56 6.85
CA LYS A 291 -30.82 11.21 8.15
C LYS A 291 -30.07 10.32 9.13
N MET A 292 -30.44 9.03 9.21
CA MET A 292 -29.77 8.09 10.10
C MET A 292 -28.30 7.88 9.69
N GLY A 293 -27.99 7.81 8.39
CA GLY A 293 -26.63 7.66 7.90
C GLY A 293 -25.77 8.88 8.22
N THR A 294 -26.32 10.10 8.08
CA THR A 294 -25.57 11.33 8.36
C THR A 294 -25.16 11.48 9.83
N HIS A 295 -25.88 10.83 10.76
CA HIS A 295 -25.52 10.82 12.18
C HIS A 295 -24.57 9.69 12.58
N LEU A 296 -24.58 8.56 11.83
CA LEU A 296 -23.76 7.39 12.15
C LEU A 296 -22.37 7.40 11.51
N ILE A 297 -22.20 8.14 10.42
CA ILE A 297 -20.94 8.20 9.67
C ILE A 297 -20.16 9.42 10.13
N PRO A 298 -18.91 9.28 10.59
CA PRO A 298 -18.06 10.41 10.92
C PRO A 298 -17.93 11.37 9.74
N ALA A 299 -17.97 12.69 9.96
CA ALA A 299 -17.90 13.68 8.88
C ALA A 299 -16.65 13.51 7.99
N ARG A 300 -15.50 13.15 8.59
CA ARG A 300 -14.25 12.83 7.88
C ARG A 300 -14.31 11.61 6.95
N CYS A 301 -15.37 10.81 7.08
CA CYS A 301 -15.63 9.62 6.29
C CYS A 301 -16.78 9.82 5.29
N LEU A 302 -17.32 11.03 5.15
CA LEU A 302 -18.46 11.32 4.27
C LEU A 302 -18.10 12.43 3.29
N HIS A 303 -18.01 12.10 2.01
CA HIS A 303 -17.80 13.05 0.92
C HIS A 303 -19.06 13.16 0.06
N ARG A 304 -19.45 14.38 -0.31
CA ARG A 304 -20.59 14.64 -1.19
C ARG A 304 -20.07 15.20 -2.51
N VAL A 305 -20.38 14.51 -3.59
CA VAL A 305 -20.06 14.95 -4.94
C VAL A 305 -21.11 15.94 -5.38
N ASP A 306 -20.69 17.07 -5.96
CA ASP A 306 -21.59 17.98 -6.64
C ASP A 306 -21.90 17.42 -8.04
N PRO A 307 -23.15 17.01 -8.32
CA PRO A 307 -23.52 16.37 -9.58
C PRO A 307 -23.46 17.33 -10.78
N ILE A 308 -23.36 18.64 -10.55
CA ILE A 308 -23.28 19.65 -11.61
C ILE A 308 -21.83 19.80 -12.11
N GLN A 309 -20.85 19.42 -11.30
CA GLN A 309 -19.45 19.57 -11.64
C GLN A 309 -18.98 18.54 -12.67
N GLU A 310 -18.01 18.93 -13.49
CA GLU A 310 -17.31 18.01 -14.38
C GLU A 310 -16.58 16.91 -13.57
N SER A 311 -16.53 15.69 -14.09
CA SER A 311 -15.95 14.54 -13.39
C SER A 311 -14.51 14.75 -12.92
N SER A 312 -13.69 15.47 -13.70
CA SER A 312 -12.32 15.83 -13.29
C SER A 312 -12.31 16.70 -12.02
N VAL A 313 -13.26 17.62 -11.86
CA VAL A 313 -13.40 18.46 -10.67
C VAL A 313 -13.86 17.61 -9.48
N GLN A 314 -14.78 16.68 -9.69
CA GLN A 314 -15.24 15.74 -8.66
C GLN A 314 -14.11 14.84 -8.16
N GLU A 315 -13.30 14.29 -9.07
CA GLU A 315 -12.10 13.50 -8.75
C GLU A 315 -11.12 14.32 -7.92
N GLN A 316 -10.88 15.57 -8.32
CA GLN A 316 -9.98 16.48 -7.61
C GLN A 316 -10.46 16.83 -6.21
N ALA A 317 -11.76 17.13 -6.07
CA ALA A 317 -12.38 17.43 -4.78
C ALA A 317 -12.30 16.23 -3.83
N LEU A 318 -12.51 15.02 -4.34
CA LEU A 318 -12.38 13.81 -3.54
C LEU A 318 -10.93 13.56 -3.08
N ALA A 319 -9.96 13.71 -3.99
CA ALA A 319 -8.55 13.54 -3.65
C ALA A 319 -8.06 14.61 -2.64
N ALA A 320 -8.55 15.85 -2.75
CA ALA A 320 -8.31 16.91 -1.77
C ALA A 320 -8.95 16.58 -0.41
N PHE A 321 -10.20 16.14 -0.39
CA PHE A 321 -10.87 15.68 0.84
C PHE A 321 -10.09 14.58 1.56
N LEU A 322 -9.56 13.61 0.80
CA LEU A 322 -8.72 12.54 1.32
C LEU A 322 -7.38 13.03 1.88
N HIS A 323 -6.82 14.10 1.33
CA HIS A 323 -5.63 14.74 1.88
C HIS A 323 -5.95 15.51 3.18
N ASP A 324 -6.98 16.35 3.15
CA ASP A 324 -7.33 17.24 4.26
C ASP A 324 -7.65 16.47 5.54
N ARG A 325 -8.31 15.30 5.43
CA ARG A 325 -8.60 14.44 6.59
C ARG A 325 -7.36 13.96 7.35
N LEU A 326 -6.18 13.96 6.73
CA LEU A 326 -4.91 13.58 7.37
C LEU A 326 -4.24 14.76 8.08
N THR A 327 -4.57 15.99 7.68
CA THR A 327 -4.02 17.22 8.27
C THR A 327 -4.79 17.70 9.50
N LEU A 328 -6.01 17.20 9.68
CA LEU A 328 -6.92 17.54 10.77
C LEU A 328 -6.85 16.57 11.96
N SER A 329 -5.94 15.58 11.93
CA SER A 329 -5.74 14.55 12.96
C SER A 329 -4.42 14.75 13.69
#